data_AF-A0A960JZQ9-F1
#
_entry.id   AF-A0A960JZQ9-F1
#
_cell.length_a   1.000
_cell.length_b   1.000
_cell.length_c   1.000
_cell.angle_alpha   90.00
_cell.angle_beta   90.00
_cell.angle_gamma   90.00
#
_symmetry.space_group_name_H-M   'P 1'
#
loop_
_entity.id
_entity.type
_entity.pdbx_description
1 polymer ?
#
loop_
_entity_poly.entity_id
_entity_poly.type
_entity_poly.pdbx_seq_one_letter_code
_entity_poly.pdbx_strand_id
1 'polypeptide(L)'
;MNVSLPEAQEQFVRAQVNAGRYRTASEVVRDGLRMLEEAEHRRLVEKWIYEDLSVEEMALLPEELKHRTRAYFQGLVDEAIEDVRAGRVVDGPSALARMREDLRARPE
;
A
#
# COMPACT_ATOMS: atom_id res chain seq x y z
N MET A 1 -23.11 22.02 0.98
CA MET A 1 -23.01 21.47 -0.39
C MET A 1 -24.11 20.45 -0.56
N ASN A 2 -24.87 20.49 -1.65
CA ASN A 2 -25.89 19.48 -1.96
C ASN A 2 -25.40 18.65 -3.15
N VAL A 3 -25.49 17.33 -3.06
CA VAL A 3 -25.00 16.39 -4.08
C VAL A 3 -26.12 15.41 -4.40
N SER A 4 -26.42 15.25 -5.68
CA SER A 4 -27.41 14.29 -6.16
C SER A 4 -26.75 12.94 -6.37
N LEU A 5 -27.37 11.89 -5.82
CA LEU A 5 -26.88 10.51 -5.98
C LEU A 5 -27.80 9.74 -6.94
N PRO A 6 -27.24 8.81 -7.74
CA PRO A 6 -28.05 7.82 -8.43
C PRO A 6 -28.94 7.04 -7.45
N GLU A 7 -30.11 6.59 -7.93
CA GLU A 7 -31.13 5.97 -7.09
C GLU A 7 -30.59 4.79 -6.26
N ALA A 8 -29.78 3.91 -6.86
CA ALA A 8 -29.19 2.78 -6.16
C ALA A 8 -28.29 3.20 -4.97
N GLN A 9 -27.57 4.32 -5.10
CA GLN A 9 -26.71 4.84 -4.03
C GLN A 9 -27.55 5.50 -2.93
N GLU A 10 -28.64 6.20 -3.27
CA GLU A 10 -29.58 6.69 -2.27
C GLU A 10 -30.20 5.56 -1.46
N GLN A 11 -30.64 4.49 -2.14
CA GLN A 11 -31.21 3.30 -1.49
C GLN A 11 -30.19 2.64 -0.56
N PHE A 12 -28.93 2.52 -1.00
CA PHE A 12 -27.84 2.04 -0.14
C PHE A 12 -27.68 2.90 1.12
N VAL A 13 -27.55 4.23 0.96
CA VAL A 13 -27.37 5.16 2.09
C VAL A 13 -28.55 5.08 3.06
N ARG A 14 -29.79 5.06 2.55
CA ARG A 14 -31.00 4.89 3.37
C ARG A 14 -30.98 3.56 4.13
N ALA A 15 -30.59 2.47 3.47
CA ALA A 15 -30.50 1.16 4.12
C ALA A 15 -29.46 1.15 5.25
N GLN A 16 -28.32 1.82 5.08
CA GLN A 16 -27.29 1.96 6.12
C GLN A 16 -27.82 2.69 7.37
N VAL A 17 -28.58 3.77 7.17
CA VAL A 17 -29.17 4.56 8.26
C VAL A 17 -30.33 3.80 8.93
N ASN A 18 -31.23 3.21 8.15
CA ASN A 18 -32.37 2.45 8.66
C ASN A 18 -31.94 1.21 9.46
N ALA A 19 -30.80 0.60 9.11
CA ALA A 19 -30.20 -0.48 9.87
C ALA A 19 -29.53 -0.02 11.18
N GLY A 20 -29.48 1.29 11.45
CA GLY A 20 -28.85 1.87 12.64
C GLY A 20 -27.33 1.88 12.61
N ARG A 21 -26.68 1.50 11.50
CA ARG A 21 -25.21 1.53 11.37
C ARG A 21 -24.65 2.95 11.35
N TYR A 22 -25.44 3.90 10.86
CA TYR A 22 -25.13 5.32 10.84
C TYR A 22 -26.35 6.12 11.25
N ARG A 23 -26.15 7.30 11.87
CA ARG A 23 -27.27 8.15 12.31
C ARG A 23 -27.81 9.02 11.19
N THR A 24 -26.96 9.36 10.22
CA THR A 24 -27.34 10.27 9.13
C THR A 24 -26.71 9.85 7.80
N ALA A 25 -27.34 10.27 6.70
CA ALA A 25 -26.80 10.07 5.36
C ALA A 25 -25.40 10.70 5.19
N SER A 26 -25.16 11.88 5.79
CA SER A 26 -23.86 12.55 5.73
C SER A 26 -22.74 11.79 6.44
N GLU A 27 -23.05 10.98 7.45
CA GLU A 27 -22.06 10.08 8.06
C GLU A 27 -21.67 8.97 7.08
N VAL A 28 -22.63 8.32 6.43
CA VAL A 28 -22.36 7.28 5.42
C VAL A 28 -21.48 7.81 4.29
N VAL A 29 -21.80 9.00 3.76
CA VAL A 29 -21.06 9.59 2.65
C VAL A 29 -19.65 9.99 3.08
N ARG A 30 -19.47 10.58 4.27
CA ARG A 30 -18.13 10.94 4.78
C ARG A 30 -17.26 9.70 4.97
N ASP A 31 -17.83 8.62 5.49
CA ASP A 31 -17.08 7.39 5.69
C ASP A 31 -16.73 6.71 4.36
N GLY A 32 -17.64 6.73 3.39
CA GLY A 32 -17.36 6.27 2.03
C GLY A 32 -16.25 7.06 1.35
N LEU A 33 -16.27 8.39 1.48
CA LEU A 33 -15.21 9.26 0.94
C LEU A 33 -13.86 9.02 1.63
N ARG A 34 -13.84 8.81 2.96
CA ARG A 34 -12.62 8.47 3.69
C ARG A 34 -12.03 7.15 3.21
N MET A 35 -12.87 6.14 3.01
CA MET A 35 -12.42 4.85 2.46
C MET A 35 -11.85 4.99 1.04
N LEU A 36 -12.47 5.84 0.20
CA LEU A 36 -11.96 6.13 -1.14
C LEU A 36 -10.60 6.83 -1.09
N GLU A 37 -10.45 7.83 -0.22
CA GLU A 37 -9.20 8.55 -0.01
C GLU A 37 -8.08 7.62 0.49
N GLU A 38 -8.37 6.76 1.47
CA GLU A 38 -7.43 5.75 1.97
C GLU A 38 -7.01 4.75 0.88
N ALA A 39 -7.94 4.33 0.02
CA ALA A 39 -7.65 3.45 -1.11
C ALA A 39 -6.74 4.14 -2.13
N GLU A 40 -6.99 5.41 -2.42
CA GLU A 40 -6.19 6.18 -3.38
C GLU A 40 -4.77 6.43 -2.85
N HIS A 41 -4.62 6.76 -1.56
CA HIS A 41 -3.30 6.86 -0.93
C HIS A 41 -2.53 5.55 -1.01
N ARG A 42 -3.19 4.40 -0.80
CA ARG A 42 -2.56 3.08 -0.92
C ARG A 42 -2.09 2.82 -2.35
N ARG A 43 -2.94 3.11 -3.33
CA ARG A 43 -2.62 2.97 -4.77
C ARG A 43 -1.40 3.82 -5.14
N LEU A 44 -1.32 5.04 -4.65
CA LEU A 44 -0.19 5.94 -4.90
C LEU A 44 1.09 5.46 -4.23
N VAL A 45 1.03 4.96 -2.99
CA VAL A 45 2.20 4.36 -2.33
C VAL A 45 2.68 3.14 -3.10
N GLU A 46 1.78 2.25 -3.53
CA GLU A 46 2.15 1.08 -4.33
C GLU A 46 2.84 1.49 -5.64
N LYS A 47 2.26 2.45 -6.37
CA LYS A 47 2.86 2.98 -7.60
C LYS A 47 4.26 3.57 -7.34
N TRP A 48 4.45 4.28 -6.22
CA TRP A 48 5.75 4.83 -5.85
C TRP A 48 6.83 3.76 -5.66
N ILE A 49 6.46 2.55 -5.24
CA ILE A 49 7.40 1.46 -4.98
C ILE A 49 7.89 0.81 -6.29
N TYR A 50 7.01 0.68 -7.28
CA TYR A 50 7.29 -0.11 -8.49
C TYR A 50 7.67 0.70 -9.72
N GLU A 51 7.24 1.95 -9.79
CA GLU A 51 7.41 2.81 -10.96
C GLU A 51 8.13 4.10 -10.53
N ASP A 52 7.41 5.21 -10.52
CA ASP A 52 7.75 6.50 -9.93
C ASP A 52 6.43 7.30 -9.87
N LEU A 53 6.30 8.25 -8.95
CA LEU A 53 5.14 9.15 -8.91
C LEU A 53 5.44 10.46 -9.64
N SER A 54 4.41 11.02 -10.29
CA SER A 54 4.48 12.40 -10.78
C SER A 54 4.52 13.39 -9.60
N VAL A 55 4.88 14.65 -9.88
CA VAL A 55 4.88 15.71 -8.86
C VAL A 55 3.48 15.94 -8.30
N GLU A 56 2.46 15.90 -9.17
CA GLU A 56 1.05 16.04 -8.78
C GLU A 56 0.59 14.87 -7.91
N GLU A 57 0.92 13.64 -8.29
CA GLU A 57 0.58 12.43 -7.52
C GLU A 57 1.28 12.43 -6.15
N MET A 58 2.54 12.85 -6.11
CA MET A 58 3.27 13.02 -4.86
C MET A 58 2.61 14.07 -3.97
N ALA A 59 2.06 15.15 -4.53
CA ALA A 59 1.37 16.18 -3.75
C ALA A 59 0.07 15.69 -3.10
N LEU A 60 -0.56 14.64 -3.63
CA LEU A 60 -1.79 14.05 -3.07
C LEU A 60 -1.54 13.18 -1.83
N LEU A 61 -0.32 12.69 -1.63
CA LEU A 61 0.01 11.87 -0.46
C LEU A 61 0.14 12.74 0.81
N PRO A 62 -0.40 12.30 1.95
CA PRO A 62 -0.14 12.93 3.24
C PRO A 62 1.35 12.94 3.60
N GLU A 63 1.84 14.01 4.21
CA GLU A 63 3.25 14.13 4.60
C GLU A 63 3.68 13.03 5.58
N GLU A 64 2.81 12.66 6.52
CA GLU A 64 3.07 11.57 7.45
C GLU A 64 3.29 10.25 6.72
N LEU A 65 2.53 10.01 5.64
CA LEU A 65 2.66 8.80 4.83
C LEU A 65 3.96 8.80 4.05
N LYS A 66 4.36 9.93 3.45
CA LYS A 66 5.65 10.09 2.78
C LYS A 66 6.81 9.83 3.72
N HIS A 67 6.77 10.44 4.90
CA HIS A 67 7.79 10.27 5.93
C HIS A 67 7.91 8.82 6.38
N ARG A 68 6.78 8.16 6.69
CA ARG A 68 6.76 6.76 7.12
C ARG A 68 7.32 5.83 6.05
N THR A 69 6.89 6.00 4.80
CA THR A 69 7.38 5.19 3.68
C THR A 69 8.88 5.39 3.46
N ARG A 70 9.36 6.64 3.49
CA ARG A 70 10.79 6.97 3.38
C ARG A 70 11.61 6.33 4.52
N ALA A 71 11.16 6.48 5.76
CA ALA A 71 11.85 5.91 6.92
C ALA A 71 11.94 4.38 6.85
N TYR A 72 10.88 3.72 6.40
CA TYR A 72 10.87 2.28 6.17
C TYR A 72 11.92 1.86 5.13
N PHE A 73 11.97 2.53 3.97
CA PHE A 73 12.96 2.21 2.94
C PHE A 73 14.40 2.52 3.38
N GLN A 74 14.62 3.60 4.12
CA GLN A 74 15.93 3.91 4.69
C GLN A 74 16.40 2.78 5.61
N GLY A 75 15.53 2.28 6.49
CA GLY A 75 15.85 1.14 7.34
C GLY A 75 16.24 -0.12 6.55
N LEU A 76 15.51 -0.46 5.49
CA LEU A 76 15.85 -1.60 4.62
C LEU A 76 17.21 -1.43 3.93
N VAL A 77 17.51 -0.21 3.47
CA VAL A 77 18.80 0.09 2.83
C VAL A 77 19.95 0.01 3.83
N ASP A 78 19.77 0.56 5.03
CA ASP A 78 20.78 0.52 6.08
C ASP A 78 21.08 -0.93 6.51
N GLU A 79 20.04 -1.74 6.71
CA GLU A 79 20.17 -3.17 6.99
C GLU A 79 20.90 -3.91 5.86
N ALA A 80 20.51 -3.67 4.60
CA ALA A 80 21.16 -4.28 3.45
C ALA A 80 22.65 -3.90 3.36
N ILE A 81 23.01 -2.65 3.66
CA ILE A 81 24.40 -2.20 3.69
C ILE A 81 25.19 -2.90 4.80
N GLU A 82 24.60 -3.07 5.98
CA GLU A 82 25.23 -3.82 7.07
C GLU A 82 25.44 -5.29 6.73
N ASP A 83 24.46 -5.92 6.08
CA ASP A 83 24.59 -7.30 5.60
C ASP A 83 25.73 -7.44 4.59
N VAL A 84 25.87 -6.48 3.67
CA VAL A 84 26.99 -6.45 2.72
C VAL A 84 28.32 -6.34 3.47
N ARG A 85 28.44 -5.40 4.41
CA ARG A 85 29.67 -5.18 5.19
C ARG A 85 30.04 -6.37 6.06
N ALA A 86 29.05 -7.05 6.63
CA ALA A 86 29.25 -8.22 7.47
C ALA A 86 29.46 -9.52 6.67
N GLY A 87 29.42 -9.47 5.34
CA GLY A 87 29.57 -10.65 4.49
C GLY A 87 28.40 -11.63 4.58
N ARG A 88 27.21 -11.16 4.99
CA ARG A 88 25.97 -11.96 5.07
C ARG A 88 25.22 -12.03 3.75
N VAL A 89 25.66 -11.30 2.74
CA VAL A 89 25.16 -11.39 1.37
C VAL A 89 25.98 -12.39 0.56
N VAL A 90 25.32 -13.04 -0.39
CA VAL A 90 25.97 -13.94 -1.36
C VAL A 90 25.64 -13.48 -2.77
N ASP A 91 26.57 -13.69 -3.70
CA ASP A 91 26.32 -13.43 -5.11
C ASP A 91 25.16 -14.31 -5.62
N GLY A 92 24.18 -13.68 -6.26
CA GLY A 92 22.93 -14.32 -6.69
C GLY A 92 23.15 -15.51 -7.65
N PRO A 93 23.88 -15.34 -8.77
CA PRO A 93 24.25 -16.44 -9.64
C PRO A 93 24.94 -17.60 -8.91
N SER A 94 25.90 -17.30 -8.02
CA SER A 94 26.60 -18.29 -7.22
C SER A 94 25.68 -19.01 -6.23
N ALA A 95 24.72 -18.29 -5.63
CA ALA A 95 23.70 -18.86 -4.75
C ALA A 95 22.77 -19.81 -5.51
N LEU A 96 22.29 -19.42 -6.69
CA LEU A 96 21.43 -20.24 -7.53
C LEU A 96 22.15 -21.48 -8.07
N ALA A 97 23.44 -21.37 -8.41
CA ALA A 97 24.26 -22.50 -8.83
C ALA A 97 24.36 -23.55 -7.72
N ARG A 98 24.72 -23.12 -6.50
CA ARG A 98 24.75 -23.99 -5.30
C ARG A 98 23.39 -24.61 -5.02
N MET A 99 22.32 -23.82 -5.03
CA MET A 99 20.96 -24.33 -4.80
C MET A 99 20.54 -25.38 -5.83
N ARG A 100 20.92 -25.20 -7.10
CA ARG A 100 20.64 -26.20 -8.16
C ARG A 100 21.44 -27.47 -7.98
N GLU A 101 22.69 -27.37 -7.52
CA GLU A 101 23.54 -28.51 -7.22
C GLU A 101 22.98 -29.31 -6.04
N ASP A 102 22.61 -28.63 -4.95
CA ASP A 102 21.98 -29.26 -3.78
C ASP A 102 20.68 -29.97 -4.15
N LEU A 103 19.81 -29.35 -4.96
CA LEU A 103 18.57 -29.97 -5.43
C LEU A 103 18.80 -31.23 -6.28
N ARG A 104 19.88 -31.27 -7.07
CA ARG A 104 20.26 -32.46 -7.85
C ARG A 104 20.89 -33.55 -7.00
N ALA A 105 21.53 -33.19 -5.89
CA ALA A 105 22.17 -34.11 -4.97
C ALA A 105 21.20 -34.70 -3.93
N ARG A 106 19.94 -34.23 -3.87
CA ARG A 106 18.93 -34.79 -2.98
C ARG A 106 18.51 -36.18 -3.48
N PRO A 107 18.63 -37.24 -2.64
CA PRO A 107 18.01 -38.53 -2.96
C PRO A 107 16.48 -38.39 -2.92
N GLU A 108 15.80 -39.15 -3.79
CA GLU A 108 14.33 -39.23 -3.87
C GLU A 108 13.68 -39.66 -2.55
#